data_AF-A0A8E0MB47-F1
#
_entry.id   AF-A0A8E0MB47-F1
#
_cell.length_a   1.000
_cell.length_b   1.000
_cell.length_c   1.000
_cell.angle_alpha   90.00
_cell.angle_beta   90.00
_cell.angle_gamma   90.00
#
_symmetry.space_group_name_H-M   'P 1'
#
loop_
_entity.id
_entity.type
_entity.pdbx_description
1 polymer ?
#
loop_
_entity_poly.entity_id
_entity_poly.type
_entity_poly.pdbx_seq_one_letter_code
_entity_poly.pdbx_strand_id
1 'polypeptide(L)'
;MNRDALRKVVQKYLYNNHLKIPELVKLTGISDRTIRRFLNTKEGISKTILQKLNYVCAQVRFAVVGFRSGKVYFQGKDHADCSRWINNQSSHKNTSHEYGKVVLNIKEPLVIKKLPTES
;
A
#
# COMPACT_ATOMS: atom_id res chain seq x y z
N MET A 1 18.96 -1.60 -12.40
CA MET A 1 17.87 -1.84 -11.44
C MET A 1 17.85 -3.31 -11.06
N ASN A 2 18.05 -3.62 -9.78
CA ASN A 2 18.11 -5.00 -9.29
C ASN A 2 16.69 -5.60 -9.24
N ARG A 3 16.44 -6.64 -10.05
CA ARG A 3 15.13 -7.31 -10.18
C ARG A 3 14.62 -7.88 -8.86
N ASP A 4 15.50 -8.50 -8.09
CA ASP A 4 15.13 -9.14 -6.83
C ASP A 4 14.86 -8.10 -5.74
N ALA A 5 15.60 -6.99 -5.76
CA ALA A 5 15.28 -5.84 -4.90
C ALA A 5 13.90 -5.26 -5.25
N LEU A 6 13.62 -5.01 -6.53
CA LEU A 6 12.32 -4.51 -6.97
C LEU A 6 11.18 -5.48 -6.63
N ARG A 7 11.41 -6.79 -6.73
CA ARG A 7 10.41 -7.80 -6.34
C ARG A 7 10.02 -7.66 -4.87
N LYS A 8 11.01 -7.52 -3.97
CA LYS A 8 10.74 -7.32 -2.54
C LYS A 8 9.95 -6.04 -2.29
N VAL A 9 10.28 -4.96 -3.02
CA VAL A 9 9.54 -3.69 -2.95
C VAL A 9 8.08 -3.87 -3.37
N VAL A 10 7.82 -4.52 -4.52
CA VAL A 10 6.46 -4.76 -5.02
C VAL A 10 5.67 -5.67 -4.07
N GLN A 11 6.29 -6.72 -3.54
CA GLN A 11 5.64 -7.60 -2.55
C GLN A 11 5.25 -6.84 -1.28
N LYS A 12 6.14 -6.00 -0.77
CA LYS A 12 5.88 -5.16 0.40
C LYS A 12 4.76 -4.15 0.13
N TYR A 13 4.75 -3.53 -1.06
CA TYR A 13 3.70 -2.62 -1.49
C TYR A 13 2.33 -3.30 -1.52
N LEU A 14 2.22 -4.49 -2.12
CA LEU A 14 0.99 -5.27 -2.14
C LEU A 14 0.51 -5.62 -0.72
N TYR A 15 1.43 -6.09 0.13
CA TYR A 15 1.12 -6.46 1.51
C TYR A 15 0.62 -5.26 2.33
N ASN A 16 1.36 -4.16 2.33
CA ASN A 16 1.04 -2.97 3.12
C ASN A 16 -0.25 -2.29 2.66
N ASN A 17 -0.54 -2.32 1.36
CA ASN A 17 -1.74 -1.69 0.82
C ASN A 17 -2.92 -2.66 0.70
N HIS A 18 -2.76 -3.89 1.21
CA HIS A 18 -3.78 -4.95 1.12
C HIS A 18 -4.29 -5.17 -0.30
N LEU A 19 -3.42 -4.97 -1.29
CA LEU A 19 -3.75 -5.12 -2.71
C LEU A 19 -3.49 -6.55 -3.16
N LYS A 20 -4.35 -7.06 -4.03
CA LYS A 20 -4.09 -8.29 -4.77
C LYS A 20 -3.49 -7.93 -6.14
N ILE A 21 -3.11 -8.95 -6.89
CA ILE A 21 -2.51 -8.79 -8.22
C ILE A 21 -3.44 -8.01 -9.18
N PRO A 22 -4.77 -8.26 -9.23
CA PRO A 22 -5.67 -7.52 -10.12
C PRO A 22 -5.68 -6.01 -9.88
N GLU A 23 -5.52 -5.53 -8.65
CA GLU A 23 -5.43 -4.11 -8.35
C GLU A 23 -4.12 -3.53 -8.88
N LEU A 24 -3.01 -4.26 -8.75
CA LEU A 24 -1.73 -3.85 -9.34
C LEU A 24 -1.76 -3.84 -10.88
N VAL A 25 -2.52 -4.75 -11.50
CA VAL A 25 -2.79 -4.72 -12.95
C VAL A 25 -3.45 -3.40 -13.34
N LYS A 26 -4.49 -2.98 -12.60
CA LYS A 26 -5.17 -1.70 -12.86
C LYS A 26 -4.25 -0.49 -12.73
N LEU A 27 -3.36 -0.49 -11.73
CA LEU A 27 -2.42 0.60 -11.50
C LEU A 27 -1.30 0.70 -12.55
N THR A 28 -0.89 -0.44 -13.11
CA THR A 28 0.31 -0.51 -13.97
C THR A 28 0.00 -0.72 -15.45
N GLY A 29 -1.20 -1.20 -15.78
CA GLY A 29 -1.58 -1.69 -17.10
C GLY A 29 -0.81 -2.94 -17.54
N ILE A 30 -0.09 -3.62 -16.63
CA ILE A 30 0.66 -4.84 -16.91
C ILE A 30 -0.26 -6.04 -16.73
N SER A 31 -0.22 -7.03 -17.63
CA SER A 31 -1.09 -8.21 -17.53
C SER A 31 -0.85 -9.03 -16.26
N ASP A 32 -1.93 -9.61 -15.71
CA ASP A 32 -1.91 -10.44 -14.50
C ASP A 32 -0.87 -11.58 -14.63
N ARG A 33 -0.85 -12.28 -15.77
CA ARG A 33 0.15 -13.32 -16.08
C ARG A 33 1.59 -12.82 -15.93
N THR A 34 1.86 -11.61 -16.40
CA THR A 34 3.21 -11.02 -16.36
C THR A 34 3.60 -10.66 -14.93
N ILE A 35 2.68 -10.11 -14.14
CA ILE A 35 2.92 -9.81 -12.72
C ILE A 35 3.16 -11.10 -11.93
N ARG A 36 2.33 -12.14 -12.14
CA ARG A 36 2.54 -13.46 -11.51
C ARG A 36 3.89 -14.05 -11.86
N ARG A 37 4.27 -14.01 -13.15
CA ARG A 37 5.59 -14.45 -13.60
C ARG A 37 6.71 -13.70 -12.88
N PHE A 38 6.64 -12.37 -12.85
CA PHE A 38 7.63 -11.53 -12.17
C PHE A 38 7.77 -11.88 -10.67
N LEU A 39 6.65 -12.11 -9.97
CA LEU A 39 6.64 -12.40 -8.54
C LEU A 39 7.11 -13.82 -8.22
N ASN A 40 6.76 -14.80 -9.05
CA ASN A 40 6.85 -16.21 -8.68
C ASN A 40 7.98 -16.99 -9.39
N THR A 41 8.50 -16.53 -10.53
CA THR A 41 9.50 -17.28 -11.32
C THR A 41 10.84 -16.57 -11.36
N LYS A 42 11.92 -17.25 -11.78
CA LYS A 42 13.22 -16.58 -12.06
C LYS A 42 13.30 -15.99 -13.48
N GLU A 43 12.24 -16.11 -14.28
CA GLU A 43 12.24 -15.66 -15.67
C GLU A 43 12.42 -14.14 -15.79
N GLY A 44 13.14 -13.75 -16.82
CA GLY A 44 13.31 -12.36 -17.20
C GLY A 44 12.00 -11.72 -17.64
N ILE A 45 11.85 -10.44 -17.32
CA ILE A 45 10.81 -9.57 -17.89
C ILE A 45 11.47 -8.31 -18.45
N SER A 46 10.80 -7.63 -19.38
CA SER A 46 11.40 -6.49 -20.05
C SER A 46 11.71 -5.35 -19.08
N LYS A 47 12.76 -4.58 -19.41
CA LYS A 47 13.17 -3.39 -18.64
C LYS A 47 12.01 -2.39 -18.48
N THR A 48 11.18 -2.24 -19.50
CA THR A 48 9.99 -1.38 -19.50
C THR A 48 8.96 -1.80 -18.44
N ILE A 49 8.70 -3.11 -18.29
CA ILE A 49 7.79 -3.63 -17.26
C ILE A 49 8.36 -3.35 -15.88
N LEU A 50 9.66 -3.60 -15.69
CA LEU A 50 10.32 -3.31 -14.42
C LEU A 50 10.22 -1.81 -14.06
N GLN A 51 10.42 -0.92 -15.03
CA GLN A 51 10.29 0.53 -14.82
C GLN A 51 8.87 0.93 -14.42
N LYS A 52 7.84 0.37 -15.06
CA LYS A 52 6.43 0.63 -14.68
C LYS A 52 6.13 0.18 -13.25
N LEU A 53 6.59 -1.00 -12.86
CA LEU A 53 6.43 -1.51 -11.49
C LEU A 53 7.15 -0.61 -10.47
N ASN A 54 8.39 -0.23 -10.77
CA ASN A 54 9.16 0.66 -9.92
C ASN A 54 8.49 2.02 -9.78
N TYR A 55 7.99 2.59 -10.87
CA TYR A 55 7.31 3.88 -10.88
C TYR A 55 6.09 3.91 -9.94
N VAL A 56 5.25 2.88 -9.96
CA VAL A 56 4.10 2.79 -9.05
C VAL A 56 4.55 2.73 -7.59
N CYS A 57 5.55 1.91 -7.28
CA CYS A 57 6.04 1.77 -5.91
C CYS A 57 6.78 3.02 -5.40
N ALA A 58 7.50 3.71 -6.29
CA ALA A 58 8.27 4.92 -5.99
C ALA A 58 7.38 6.14 -5.72
N GLN A 59 6.11 6.10 -6.12
CA GLN A 59 5.17 7.17 -5.80
C GLN A 59 4.77 7.22 -4.33
N VAL A 60 5.05 6.18 -3.54
CA VAL A 60 4.71 6.16 -2.12
C VAL A 60 5.58 7.17 -1.36
N ARG A 61 4.95 8.14 -0.70
CA ARG A 61 5.63 9.18 0.08
C ARG A 61 5.18 9.24 1.53
N PHE A 62 4.08 8.56 1.87
CA PHE A 62 3.51 8.57 3.21
C PHE A 62 3.17 7.15 3.66
N ALA A 63 3.21 6.92 4.96
CA ALA A 63 2.79 5.67 5.58
C ALA A 63 1.95 5.93 6.83
N VAL A 64 0.91 5.13 7.01
CA VAL A 64 0.15 5.02 8.25
C VAL A 64 0.84 4.00 9.13
N VAL A 65 1.29 4.43 10.31
CA VAL A 65 2.12 3.63 11.21
C VAL A 65 1.50 3.57 12.60
N GLY A 66 1.51 2.39 13.22
CA GLY A 66 1.16 2.22 14.63
C GLY A 66 2.10 3.01 15.54
N PHE A 67 1.56 3.89 16.38
CA PHE A 67 2.36 4.75 17.23
C PHE A 67 3.25 3.96 18.19
N ARG A 68 2.74 2.83 18.71
CA ARG A 68 3.48 1.99 19.66
C ARG A 68 4.30 0.93 18.95
N SER A 69 3.71 0.24 17.98
CA SER A 69 4.34 -0.92 17.35
C SER A 69 5.33 -0.58 16.23
N GLY A 70 5.23 0.62 15.65
CA GLY A 70 5.96 0.95 14.42
C GLY A 70 5.49 0.16 13.18
N LYS A 71 4.42 -0.64 13.30
CA LYS A 71 3.88 -1.44 12.20
C LYS A 71 3.31 -0.51 11.12
N VAL A 72 3.67 -0.77 9.86
CA VAL A 72 3.06 -0.09 8.70
C VAL A 72 1.73 -0.76 8.39
N TYR A 73 0.64 0.03 8.42
CA TYR A 73 -0.72 -0.41 8.12
C TYR A 73 -1.15 -0.05 6.70
N PHE A 74 -0.63 1.04 6.15
CA PHE A 74 -0.95 1.51 4.81
C PHE A 74 0.14 2.45 4.28
N GLN A 75 0.27 2.54 2.97
CA GLN A 75 1.22 3.39 2.26
C GLN A 75 0.54 4.16 1.12
N GLY A 76 0.63 5.48 1.17
CA GLY A 76 -0.02 6.39 0.23
C GLY A 76 0.98 7.24 -0.55
N LYS A 77 0.53 7.71 -1.72
CA LYS A 77 1.27 8.73 -2.48
C LYS A 77 1.18 10.07 -1.79
N ASP A 78 -0.01 10.42 -1.33
CA ASP A 78 -0.30 11.69 -0.70
C ASP A 78 -0.81 11.49 0.74
N HIS A 79 -0.65 12.53 1.57
CA HIS A 79 -1.16 12.51 2.95
C HIS A 79 -2.68 12.27 2.98
N ALA A 80 -3.40 12.78 1.98
CA ALA A 80 -4.83 12.60 1.83
C ALA A 80 -5.22 11.12 1.65
N ASP A 81 -4.39 10.31 0.97
CA ASP A 81 -4.66 8.87 0.81
C ASP A 81 -4.63 8.14 2.14
N CYS A 82 -3.63 8.47 2.97
CA CYS A 82 -3.50 7.93 4.32
C CYS A 82 -4.68 8.34 5.22
N SER A 83 -5.10 9.61 5.11
CA SER A 83 -6.24 10.13 5.87
C SER A 83 -7.55 9.45 5.47
N ARG A 84 -7.79 9.28 4.16
CA ARG A 84 -8.94 8.52 3.63
C ARG A 84 -8.91 7.08 4.10
N TRP A 85 -7.75 6.41 4.05
CA TRP A 85 -7.62 5.03 4.51
C TRP A 85 -8.00 4.89 5.98
N ILE A 86 -7.51 5.79 6.86
CA ILE A 86 -7.85 5.81 8.30
C ILE A 86 -9.35 5.98 8.49
N ASN A 87 -9.96 6.94 7.79
CA ASN A 87 -11.40 7.19 7.87
C ASN A 87 -12.22 5.97 7.42
N ASN A 88 -11.76 5.25 6.40
CA ASN A 88 -12.41 4.03 5.92
C ASN A 88 -12.28 2.85 6.90
N GLN A 89 -11.40 2.91 7.89
CA GLN A 89 -11.34 1.91 8.97
C GLN A 89 -12.38 2.16 10.06
N SER A 90 -13.09 3.29 9.99
CA SER A 90 -14.14 3.60 10.94
C SER A 90 -15.41 2.84 10.60
N SER A 91 -16.02 2.27 11.64
CA SER A 91 -17.36 1.70 11.57
C SER A 91 -18.30 2.66 12.28
N HIS A 92 -19.35 3.10 11.58
CA HIS A 92 -20.45 3.81 12.19
C HIS A 92 -21.40 2.77 12.78
N LYS A 93 -21.44 2.65 14.11
CA LYS A 93 -22.49 1.88 14.77
C LYS A 93 -23.68 2.81 15.00
N ASN A 94 -24.82 2.50 14.40
CA ASN A 94 -26.09 3.10 14.81
C ASN A 94 -26.38 2.64 16.24
N THR A 95 -26.34 3.56 17.18
CA THR A 95 -26.85 3.34 18.54
C THR A 95 -28.09 4.20 18.69
N SER A 96 -29.10 3.72 19.43
CA SER A 96 -30.42 4.36 19.56
C SER A 96 -30.42 5.73 20.25
N HIS A 97 -29.24 6.24 20.63
CA HIS A 97 -29.06 7.53 21.29
C HIS A 97 -28.13 8.40 20.44
N GLU A 98 -28.52 9.66 20.27
CA GLU A 98 -28.18 10.65 19.23
C GLU A 98 -26.70 11.06 19.07
N TYR A 99 -25.75 10.30 19.61
CA TYR A 99 -24.32 10.54 19.42
C TYR A 99 -23.71 9.35 18.68
N GLY A 100 -23.62 9.45 17.36
CA GLY A 100 -22.98 8.45 16.50
C GLY A 100 -21.54 8.21 16.94
N LYS A 101 -21.29 7.10 17.65
CA LYS A 101 -19.94 6.71 18.05
C LYS A 101 -19.19 6.19 16.82
N VAL A 102 -18.13 6.89 16.44
CA VAL A 102 -17.16 6.42 15.44
C VAL A 102 -16.23 5.42 16.12
N VAL A 103 -16.30 4.15 15.73
CA VAL A 103 -15.40 3.11 16.27
C VAL A 103 -14.39 2.75 15.21
N LEU A 104 -13.12 3.04 15.47
CA LEU A 104 -11.99 2.54 14.67
C LEU A 104 -11.66 1.12 15.12
N ASN A 105 -11.68 0.16 14.21
CA ASN A 105 -11.31 -1.23 14.51
C ASN A 105 -9.79 -1.44 14.49
N ILE A 106 -9.04 -0.60 15.22
CA ILE A 106 -7.58 -0.63 15.28
C ILE A 106 -7.17 -0.54 16.75
N LYS A 107 -6.35 -1.50 17.19
CA LYS A 107 -5.99 -1.69 18.60
C LYS A 107 -4.93 -0.71 19.13
N GLU A 108 -4.48 0.24 18.32
CA GLU A 108 -3.49 1.24 18.72
C GLU A 108 -3.69 2.59 18.01
N PRO A 109 -3.20 3.71 18.58
CA PRO A 109 -3.15 4.99 17.90
C PRO A 109 -2.27 4.93 16.65
N LEU A 110 -2.65 5.70 15.63
CA LEU A 110 -1.95 5.76 14.35
C LEU A 110 -1.32 7.14 14.12
N VAL A 111 -0.20 7.16 13.41
CA VAL A 111 0.46 8.38 12.94
C VAL A 111 0.75 8.27 11.44
N ILE A 112 0.49 9.34 10.70
CA ILE A 112 0.92 9.46 9.31
C ILE A 112 2.35 10.00 9.30
N LYS A 113 3.28 9.23 8.74
CA LYS A 113 4.68 9.60 8.59
C LYS A 113 5.00 9.87 7.13
N LYS A 114 5.75 10.94 6.86
CA LYS A 114 6.40 11.14 5.57
C LYS A 114 7.58 10.18 5.48
N LEU A 115 7.64 9.41 4.40
CA LEU A 115 8.75 8.51 4.11
C LEU A 115 9.92 9.32 3.51
N PRO A 116 11.17 8.94 3.79
CA PRO A 116 12.31 9.53 3.12
C PRO A 116 12.19 9.26 1.61
N THR A 117 12.26 10.31 0.81
CA THR A 117 12.53 10.18 -0.63
C THR A 117 14.00 9.81 -0.76
N GLU A 118 14.28 8.63 -1.33
CA GLU A 118 15.66 8.31 -1.76
C GLU A 118 16.14 9.48 -2.63
N SER A 119 17.18 10.16 -2.16
CA SER A 119 17.80 11.34 -2.78
C SER A 119 18.81 10.90 -3.83
#